data_AF-A0A3M2B4U9-F1
#
_entry.id   AF-A0A3M2B4U9-F1
#
_cell.length_a   1.000
_cell.length_b   1.000
_cell.length_c   1.000
_cell.angle_alpha   90.00
_cell.angle_beta   90.00
_cell.angle_gamma   90.00
#
_symmetry.space_group_name_H-M   'P 1'
#
loop_
_entity.id
_entity.type
_entity.pdbx_description
1 polymer ?
#
loop_
_entity_poly.entity_id
_entity_poly.type
_entity_poly.pdbx_seq_one_letter_code
_entity_poly.pdbx_strand_id
1 'polypeptide(L)'
;MTLREFVRDQIQTIFDALKAGGAPPIGEYDPAQLKECQRRATPQVGATNFLPDAIVLEFIFQDASLGPAVLSVRIPAPEPIVYMPVPDWVIEDVWQGDVTGSFRFRSEAERLLEAFREQVFTERNRAYFEKSDLPKRRD
;
A
#
# COMPACT_ATOMS: atom_id res chain seq x y z
N MET A 1 -4.21 9.01 -9.41
CA MET A 1 -3.14 8.25 -8.75
C MET A 1 -3.75 7.48 -7.59
N THR A 2 -3.50 6.19 -7.49
CA THR A 2 -3.95 5.34 -6.36
C THR A 2 -2.92 5.35 -5.24
N LEU A 3 -3.31 4.92 -4.03
CA LEU A 3 -2.36 4.78 -2.91
C LEU A 3 -1.20 3.84 -3.29
N ARG A 4 -1.50 2.75 -4.01
CA ARG A 4 -0.51 1.77 -4.44
C ARG A 4 0.52 2.35 -5.41
N GLU A 5 0.06 3.12 -6.39
CA GLU A 5 0.95 3.81 -7.35
C GLU A 5 1.85 4.79 -6.61
N PHE A 6 1.27 5.61 -5.74
CA PHE A 6 2.03 6.57 -4.94
C PHE A 6 3.12 5.88 -4.11
N VAL A 7 2.76 4.84 -3.33
CA VAL A 7 3.70 4.05 -2.51
C VAL A 7 4.83 3.48 -3.35
N ARG A 8 4.51 2.86 -4.48
CA ARG A 8 5.53 2.28 -5.37
C ARG A 8 6.50 3.33 -5.85
N ASP A 9 6.00 4.49 -6.27
CA ASP A 9 6.84 5.57 -6.78
C ASP A 9 7.73 6.16 -5.67
N GLN A 10 7.21 6.26 -4.43
CA GLN A 10 8.01 6.67 -3.27
C GLN A 10 9.10 5.64 -2.91
N ILE A 11 8.74 4.35 -2.89
CA ILE A 11 9.68 3.25 -2.64
C ILE A 11 10.81 3.30 -3.66
N GLN A 12 10.49 3.38 -4.96
CA GLN A 12 11.49 3.41 -6.02
C GLN A 12 12.45 4.60 -5.84
N THR A 13 11.89 5.79 -5.61
CA THR A 13 12.65 7.03 -5.44
C THR A 13 13.64 6.94 -4.27
N ILE A 14 13.19 6.47 -3.11
CA ILE A 14 14.03 6.36 -1.92
C ILE A 14 15.03 5.21 -2.07
N PHE A 15 14.59 4.06 -2.59
CA PHE A 15 15.44 2.89 -2.78
C PHE A 15 16.62 3.20 -3.69
N ASP A 16 16.40 3.90 -4.81
CA ASP A 16 17.46 4.28 -5.73
C ASP A 16 18.47 5.24 -5.08
N ALA A 17 17.98 6.21 -4.29
CA ALA A 17 18.85 7.11 -3.54
C ALA A 17 19.70 6.36 -2.50
N LEU A 18 19.09 5.46 -1.72
CA LEU A 18 19.78 4.64 -0.72
C LEU A 18 20.80 3.70 -1.36
N LYS A 19 20.45 3.08 -2.49
CA LYS A 19 21.35 2.20 -3.26
C LYS A 19 22.56 2.96 -3.82
N ALA A 20 22.39 4.23 -4.16
CA ALA A 20 23.48 5.13 -4.54
C ALA A 20 24.32 5.65 -3.34
N GLY A 21 24.03 5.21 -2.11
CA GLY A 21 24.68 5.69 -0.89
C GLY A 21 24.23 7.09 -0.46
N GLY A 22 23.19 7.64 -1.10
CA GLY A 22 22.58 8.91 -0.76
C GLY A 22 21.62 8.80 0.41
N ALA A 23 21.09 9.95 0.82
CA ALA A 23 20.00 10.04 1.78
C ALA A 23 18.64 10.02 1.05
N PRO A 24 17.55 9.59 1.71
CA PRO A 24 16.21 9.72 1.14
C PRO A 24 15.93 11.17 0.73
N PRO A 25 15.53 11.44 -0.53
CA PRO A 25 15.31 12.81 -1.02
C PRO A 25 13.98 13.41 -0.54
N ILE A 26 13.13 12.57 0.05
CA ILE A 26 11.78 12.89 0.51
C ILE A 26 11.52 12.19 1.84
N GLY A 27 10.59 12.75 2.62
CA GLY A 27 10.18 12.22 3.90
C GLY A 27 11.14 12.55 5.05
N GLU A 28 10.72 12.15 6.23
CA GLU A 28 11.41 12.36 7.51
C GLU A 28 12.02 11.03 7.97
N TYR A 29 13.26 11.09 8.45
CA TYR A 29 14.00 9.94 8.96
C TYR A 29 15.04 10.40 9.99
N ASP A 30 15.53 9.48 10.82
CA ASP A 30 16.62 9.76 11.76
C ASP A 30 17.99 9.75 11.03
N PRO A 31 18.72 10.88 10.97
CA PRO A 31 20.03 10.93 10.34
C PRO A 31 21.08 10.03 11.01
N ALA A 32 20.97 9.78 12.32
CA ALA A 32 21.88 8.88 13.02
C ALA A 32 21.65 7.42 12.58
N GLN A 33 20.39 7.03 12.45
CA GLN A 33 20.00 5.72 11.92
C GLN A 33 20.42 5.53 10.47
N LEU A 34 20.30 6.57 9.63
CA LEU A 34 20.79 6.54 8.25
C LEU A 34 22.30 6.28 8.20
N LYS A 35 23.10 6.99 9.00
CA LYS A 35 24.55 6.76 9.05
C LYS A 35 24.89 5.33 9.44
N GLU A 36 24.17 4.77 10.41
CA GLU A 36 24.37 3.39 10.84
C GLU A 36 23.97 2.39 9.75
N CYS A 37 22.88 2.65 9.02
CA CYS A 37 22.46 1.83 7.88
C CYS A 37 23.45 1.89 6.72
N GLN A 38 23.98 3.06 6.37
CA GLN A 38 24.95 3.25 5.27
C GLN A 38 26.29 2.55 5.50
N ARG A 39 26.61 2.18 6.74
CA ARG A 39 27.80 1.36 7.06
C ARG A 39 27.63 -0.12 6.71
N ARG A 40 26.40 -0.56 6.41
CA ARG A 40 26.04 -1.95 6.08
C ARG A 40 25.89 -2.15 4.57
N ALA A 41 25.55 -3.36 4.17
CA ALA A 41 25.38 -3.73 2.75
C ALA A 41 24.12 -3.10 2.11
N THR A 42 23.82 -3.55 0.89
CA THR A 42 22.74 -3.03 0.05
C THR A 42 21.38 -3.02 0.76
N PRO A 43 20.59 -1.92 0.65
CA PRO A 43 19.25 -1.87 1.19
C PRO A 43 18.32 -2.90 0.53
N GLN A 44 17.33 -3.35 1.29
CA GLN A 44 16.17 -4.12 0.85
C GLN A 44 14.90 -3.39 1.28
N VAL A 45 13.83 -3.51 0.50
CA VAL A 45 12.54 -2.94 0.88
C VAL A 45 11.92 -3.81 1.99
N GLY A 46 11.58 -3.19 3.10
CA GLY A 46 10.93 -3.80 4.26
C GLY A 46 9.41 -3.60 4.25
N ALA A 47 8.84 -3.45 5.45
CA ALA A 47 7.40 -3.25 5.60
C ALA A 47 6.95 -1.86 5.11
N THR A 48 5.66 -1.78 4.75
CA THR A 48 4.95 -0.52 4.51
C THR A 48 3.84 -0.41 5.53
N ASN A 49 3.89 0.62 6.37
CA ASN A 49 2.88 0.90 7.36
C ASN A 49 2.10 2.15 6.97
N PHE A 50 0.77 2.09 7.11
CA PHE A 50 -0.12 3.18 6.77
C PHE A 50 -0.63 3.88 8.02
N LEU A 51 -0.55 5.20 8.01
CA LEU A 51 -1.16 6.09 8.98
C LEU A 51 -2.22 6.95 8.27
N PRO A 52 -3.16 7.57 8.99
CA PRO A 52 -4.20 8.38 8.36
C PRO A 52 -3.67 9.51 7.49
N ASP A 53 -2.49 10.04 7.81
CA ASP A 53 -1.88 11.22 7.20
C ASP A 53 -0.49 10.95 6.58
N ALA A 54 0.01 9.72 6.65
CA ALA A 54 1.38 9.40 6.26
C ALA A 54 1.58 7.92 5.92
N ILE A 55 2.70 7.65 5.26
CA ILE A 55 3.17 6.31 4.94
C ILE A 55 4.54 6.16 5.57
N VAL A 56 4.77 5.07 6.28
CA VAL A 56 6.08 4.73 6.83
C VAL A 56 6.63 3.57 6.00
N LEU A 57 7.72 3.85 5.29
CA LEU A 57 8.44 2.87 4.50
C LEU A 57 9.67 2.42 5.26
N GLU A 58 9.85 1.12 5.40
CA GLU A 58 11.04 0.54 6.01
C GLU A 58 12.02 0.06 4.94
N PHE A 59 13.31 0.30 5.20
CA PHE A 59 14.41 -0.19 4.39
C PHE A 59 15.36 -0.96 5.29
N ILE A 60 15.61 -2.23 4.97
CA ILE A 60 16.40 -3.16 5.78
C ILE A 60 17.80 -3.25 5.17
N PHE A 61 18.81 -3.02 5.99
CA PHE A 61 20.21 -3.13 5.63
C PHE A 61 20.77 -4.34 6.37
N GLN A 62 21.16 -5.38 5.64
CA GLN A 62 21.69 -6.61 6.22
C GLN A 62 23.20 -6.68 5.99
N ASP A 63 23.97 -6.86 7.05
CA ASP A 63 25.40 -7.14 6.97
C ASP A 63 25.73 -8.35 7.85
N ALA A 64 26.59 -9.25 7.35
CA ALA A 64 26.92 -10.50 8.03
C ALA A 64 27.67 -10.30 9.36
N SER A 65 28.35 -9.15 9.53
CA SER A 65 29.17 -8.84 10.70
C SER A 65 28.46 -7.88 11.67
N LEU A 66 27.61 -6.97 11.15
CA LEU A 66 26.97 -5.91 11.95
C LEU A 66 25.49 -6.16 12.28
N GLY A 67 24.91 -7.25 11.75
CA GLY A 67 23.49 -7.56 11.92
C GLY A 67 22.56 -6.62 11.15
N PRO A 68 21.23 -6.85 11.19
CA PRO A 68 20.26 -6.03 10.47
C PRO A 68 20.12 -4.66 11.12
N ALA A 69 20.04 -3.62 10.29
CA ALA A 69 19.53 -2.31 10.67
C ALA A 69 18.32 -1.96 9.81
N VAL A 70 17.36 -1.24 10.37
CA VAL A 70 16.17 -0.77 9.65
C VAL A 70 16.22 0.75 9.64
N LEU A 71 15.97 1.35 8.48
CA LEU A 71 15.71 2.78 8.32
C LEU A 71 14.23 2.95 8.04
N SER A 72 13.53 3.72 8.88
CA SER A 72 12.14 4.10 8.66
C SER A 72 12.07 5.51 8.07
N VAL A 73 11.35 5.66 6.95
CA VAL A 73 11.12 6.95 6.30
C VAL A 73 9.62 7.25 6.34
N ARG A 74 9.24 8.32 7.06
CA ARG A 74 7.86 8.82 7.13
C ARG A 74 7.61 9.80 6.00
N ILE A 75 6.61 9.53 5.17
CA ILE A 75 6.24 10.38 4.04
C ILE A 75 4.83 10.91 4.25
N PRO A 76 4.62 12.23 4.29
CA PRO A 76 3.29 12.81 4.33
C PRO A 76 2.45 12.34 3.15
N ALA A 77 1.22 11.91 3.43
CA ALA A 77 0.27 11.55 2.39
C ALA A 77 -0.30 12.82 1.72
N PRO A 78 -0.49 12.83 0.40
CA PRO A 78 -1.07 13.98 -0.32
C PRO A 78 -2.55 14.20 0.02
N GLU A 79 -3.21 13.17 0.53
CA GLU A 79 -4.59 13.19 1.03
C GLU A 79 -4.78 12.09 2.08
N PRO A 80 -5.87 12.11 2.87
CA PRO A 80 -6.09 11.11 3.91
C PRO A 80 -6.13 9.68 3.39
N ILE A 81 -5.52 8.77 4.16
CA ILE A 81 -5.56 7.34 3.93
C ILE A 81 -6.68 6.74 4.78
N VAL A 82 -7.54 5.94 4.15
CA VAL A 82 -8.66 5.25 4.79
C VAL A 82 -8.50 3.76 4.63
N TYR A 83 -8.96 3.00 5.63
CA TYR A 83 -9.10 1.56 5.52
C TYR A 83 -10.50 1.24 4.98
N MET A 84 -10.56 0.54 3.85
CA MET A 84 -11.80 -0.01 3.29
C MET A 84 -11.97 -1.43 3.83
N PRO A 85 -12.86 -1.65 4.83
CA PRO A 85 -13.13 -2.98 5.34
C PRO A 85 -13.83 -3.83 4.26
N VAL A 86 -13.71 -5.14 4.42
CA VAL A 86 -14.49 -6.09 3.63
C VAL A 86 -15.93 -6.04 4.14
N PRO A 87 -16.94 -5.83 3.29
CA PRO A 87 -18.33 -5.86 3.73
C PRO A 87 -18.73 -7.23 4.30
N ASP A 88 -19.55 -7.24 5.34
CA ASP A 88 -19.93 -8.48 6.06
C ASP A 88 -20.53 -9.55 5.14
N TRP A 89 -21.37 -9.16 4.18
CA TRP A 89 -21.97 -10.07 3.20
C TRP A 89 -20.94 -10.75 2.28
N VAL A 90 -19.73 -10.19 2.12
CA VAL A 90 -18.63 -10.87 1.41
C VAL A 90 -17.94 -11.88 2.33
N ILE A 91 -17.86 -11.60 3.63
CA ILE A 91 -17.24 -12.49 4.61
C ILE A 91 -18.08 -13.76 4.78
N GLU A 92 -19.41 -13.62 4.80
CA GLU A 92 -20.36 -14.73 4.95
C GLU A 92 -20.24 -15.78 3.83
N ASP A 93 -19.93 -15.36 2.61
CA ASP A 93 -19.90 -16.22 1.43
C ASP A 93 -18.51 -16.85 1.16
N VAL A 94 -17.46 -16.49 1.91
CA VAL A 94 -16.10 -16.99 1.69
C VAL A 94 -15.80 -18.19 2.59
N TRP A 95 -15.66 -19.36 1.97
CA TRP A 95 -15.47 -20.63 2.67
C TRP A 95 -14.01 -20.96 3.03
N GLN A 96 -13.03 -20.35 2.36
CA GLN A 96 -11.60 -20.53 2.62
C GLN A 96 -10.79 -19.26 2.30
N GLY A 97 -9.85 -18.90 3.19
CA GLY A 97 -8.87 -17.82 3.01
C GLY A 97 -9.14 -16.60 3.89
N ASP A 98 -8.08 -15.85 4.18
CA ASP A 98 -8.19 -14.56 4.88
C ASP A 98 -8.63 -13.47 3.91
N VAL A 99 -9.84 -12.92 4.10
CA VAL A 99 -10.30 -11.75 3.36
C VAL A 99 -10.00 -10.52 4.20
N THR A 100 -9.00 -9.75 3.78
CA THR A 100 -8.59 -8.52 4.46
C THR A 100 -9.06 -7.28 3.70
N GLY A 101 -9.34 -6.22 4.45
CA GLY A 101 -9.62 -4.92 3.86
C GLY A 101 -8.37 -4.31 3.25
N SER A 102 -8.50 -3.14 2.65
CA SER A 102 -7.36 -2.48 2.01
C SER A 102 -7.29 -1.01 2.35
N PHE A 103 -6.08 -0.49 2.49
CA PHE A 103 -5.84 0.94 2.59
C PHE A 103 -5.96 1.60 1.21
N ARG A 104 -6.58 2.77 1.18
CA ARG A 104 -6.80 3.58 -0.02
C ARG A 104 -6.64 5.05 0.31
N PHE A 105 -6.33 5.86 -0.69
CA PHE A 105 -6.60 7.28 -0.57
C PHE A 105 -8.10 7.53 -0.52
N ARG A 106 -8.50 8.59 0.20
CA ARG A 106 -9.91 8.95 0.35
C ARG A 106 -10.61 9.11 -1.00
N SER A 107 -10.02 9.85 -1.94
CA SER A 107 -10.59 10.07 -3.28
C SER A 107 -10.76 8.76 -4.06
N GLU A 108 -9.81 7.83 -3.92
CA GLU A 108 -9.89 6.50 -4.52
C GLU A 108 -11.04 5.68 -3.91
N ALA A 109 -11.18 5.72 -2.59
CA ALA A 109 -12.26 5.03 -1.88
C ALA A 109 -13.64 5.57 -2.26
N GLU A 110 -13.82 6.89 -2.30
CA GLU A 110 -15.07 7.55 -2.71
C GLU A 110 -15.48 7.10 -4.13
N ARG A 111 -14.53 7.09 -5.07
CA ARG A 111 -14.78 6.62 -6.44
C ARG A 111 -15.18 5.15 -6.49
N LEU A 112 -14.52 4.28 -5.70
CA LEU A 112 -14.85 2.85 -5.66
C LEU A 112 -16.24 2.60 -5.08
N LEU A 113 -16.61 3.33 -4.03
CA LEU A 113 -17.93 3.23 -3.40
C LEU A 113 -19.03 3.70 -4.34
N GLU A 114 -18.84 4.82 -5.04
CA GLU A 114 -19.84 5.30 -6.00
C GLU A 114 -19.98 4.33 -7.19
N ALA A 115 -18.87 3.83 -7.73
CA ALA A 115 -18.92 2.83 -8.80
C ALA A 115 -19.64 1.54 -8.35
N PHE A 116 -19.42 1.10 -7.11
CA PHE A 116 -20.12 -0.05 -6.54
C PHE A 116 -21.62 0.23 -6.36
N ARG A 117 -21.96 1.41 -5.84
CA ARG A 117 -23.36 1.86 -5.69
C ARG A 117 -24.08 1.87 -7.03
N GLU A 118 -23.46 2.38 -8.08
CA GLU A 118 -24.00 2.32 -9.43
C GLU A 118 -24.23 0.87 -9.90
N GLN A 119 -23.32 -0.05 -9.61
CA GLN A 119 -23.46 -1.46 -10.00
C GLN A 119 -24.59 -2.18 -9.28
N VAL A 120 -24.89 -1.80 -8.03
CA VAL A 120 -25.92 -2.46 -7.21
C VAL A 120 -27.30 -1.85 -7.44
N PHE A 121 -27.42 -0.52 -7.50
CA PHE A 121 -28.71 0.17 -7.44
C PHE A 121 -29.21 0.75 -8.76
N THR A 122 -28.56 0.43 -9.88
CA THR A 122 -29.01 0.87 -11.21
C THR A 122 -29.40 -0.31 -12.10
N GLU A 123 -29.94 -0.03 -13.28
CA GLU A 123 -30.28 -1.05 -14.29
C GLU A 123 -29.09 -1.92 -14.72
N ARG A 124 -27.84 -1.51 -14.43
CA ARG A 124 -26.66 -2.39 -14.59
C ARG A 124 -26.79 -3.68 -13.77
N ASN A 125 -27.44 -3.63 -12.61
CA ASN A 125 -27.62 -4.81 -11.77
C ASN A 125 -28.55 -5.83 -12.45
N ARG A 126 -29.61 -5.36 -13.11
CA ARG A 126 -30.56 -6.20 -13.84
C ARG A 126 -29.86 -7.06 -14.89
N ALA A 127 -28.84 -6.52 -15.56
CA ALA A 127 -28.07 -7.23 -16.58
C ALA A 127 -27.34 -8.49 -16.05
N TYR A 128 -27.09 -8.60 -14.74
CA TYR A 128 -26.52 -9.81 -14.13
C TYR A 128 -27.54 -10.96 -14.05
N PHE A 129 -28.85 -10.66 -13.99
CA PHE A 129 -29.91 -11.67 -13.96
C PHE A 129 -30.34 -12.13 -15.36
N GLU A 130 -30.04 -11.34 -16.38
CA GLU A 130 -30.41 -11.62 -17.78
C GLU A 130 -29.34 -12.45 -18.52
N LYS A 131 -28.12 -12.56 -17.98
CA LYS A 131 -27.01 -13.33 -18.56
C LYS A 131 -26.84 -14.68 -17.84
N SER A 132 -26.76 -15.78 -18.61
CA SER A 132 -26.55 -17.13 -18.06
C SER A 132 -25.16 -17.36 -17.47
N ASP A 133 -24.17 -16.55 -17.85
CA ASP A 133 -22.82 -16.56 -17.27
C ASP A 133 -22.56 -15.23 -16.59
N LEU A 134 -22.72 -15.24 -15.26
CA LEU A 134 -22.14 -14.19 -14.42
C LEU A 134 -20.63 -14.11 -14.69
N PRO A 135 -20.03 -12.91 -14.65
CA PRO A 135 -18.58 -12.77 -14.84
C PRO A 135 -17.83 -13.60 -13.79
N LYS A 136 -17.27 -14.73 -14.22
CA LYS A 136 -16.36 -15.54 -13.42
C LYS A 136 -15.04 -14.80 -13.32
N ARG A 137 -14.52 -14.61 -12.10
CA ARG A 137 -13.18 -14.05 -11.89
C ARG A 137 -12.17 -14.93 -12.63
N ARG A 138 -11.28 -14.31 -13.42
CA ARG A 138 -10.12 -15.00 -13.99
C ARG A 138 -9.15 -15.33 -12.86
N ASP A 139 -8.69 -16.58 -12.85
CA ASP A 139 -7.55 -17.06 -12.06
C ASP A 139 -6.27 -16.25 -12.34
#